data_AF-A0A7J3QCU8-F1
#
_entry.id   AF-A0A7J3QCU8-F1
#
_cell.length_a   1.000
_cell.length_b   1.000
_cell.length_c   1.000
_cell.angle_alpha   90.00
_cell.angle_beta   90.00
_cell.angle_gamma   90.00
#
_symmetry.space_group_name_H-M   'P 1'
#
loop_
_entity.id
_entity.type
_entity.pdbx_description
1 polymer ?
#
loop_
_entity_poly.entity_id
_entity_poly.type
_entity_poly.pdbx_seq_one_letter_code
_entity_poly.pdbx_strand_id
1 'polypeptide(L)'
;MSDYEKHVLQGVFAGIITGIAVAVMVALIPTDALGSLTEELVRHQLPTSLPPEEVEKVVESIKEMTQVALRIAPIAQIIQYILVGALFGLLKGALRNKLKLGEAVSAIVTGFIHILVLGVVPITVLSALMPELADMFTKNLNLNLYLAVLLPGVVFTASITLVSLLKGPWSRLIEAKPKSV
;
A
#
# COMPACT_ATOMS: atom_id res chain seq x y z
N MET A 1 -21.78 19.20 -2.98
CA MET A 1 -20.65 18.30 -3.21
C MET A 1 -20.80 17.73 -4.61
N SER A 2 -19.77 17.79 -5.44
CA SER A 2 -19.78 17.20 -6.80
C SER A 2 -19.73 15.67 -6.74
N ASP A 3 -20.15 15.00 -7.83
CA ASP A 3 -20.05 13.53 -7.91
C ASP A 3 -18.59 13.05 -7.81
N TYR A 4 -17.62 13.84 -8.30
CA TYR A 4 -16.21 13.52 -8.14
C TYR A 4 -15.75 13.62 -6.68
N GLU A 5 -16.11 14.69 -5.97
CA GLU A 5 -15.83 14.81 -4.54
C GLU A 5 -16.40 13.64 -3.72
N LYS A 6 -17.59 13.15 -4.10
CA LYS A 6 -18.21 11.97 -3.48
C LYS A 6 -17.33 10.73 -3.63
N HIS A 7 -16.88 10.47 -4.84
CA HIS A 7 -16.03 9.31 -5.12
C HIS A 7 -14.64 9.42 -4.50
N VAL A 8 -14.08 10.63 -4.41
CA VAL A 8 -12.84 10.89 -3.67
C VAL A 8 -13.02 10.58 -2.19
N LEU A 9 -14.08 11.06 -1.54
CA LEU A 9 -14.32 10.76 -0.13
C LEU A 9 -14.53 9.26 0.12
N GLN A 10 -15.27 8.58 -0.76
CA GLN A 10 -15.40 7.12 -0.69
C GLN A 10 -14.04 6.42 -0.78
N GLY A 11 -13.17 6.90 -1.69
CA GLY A 11 -11.80 6.44 -1.83
C GLY A 11 -10.95 6.71 -0.59
N VAL A 12 -11.06 7.89 0.02
CA VAL A 12 -10.37 8.25 1.27
C VAL A 12 -10.79 7.33 2.41
N PHE A 13 -12.09 7.09 2.61
CA PHE A 13 -12.56 6.15 3.65
C PHE A 13 -12.01 4.73 3.40
N ALA A 14 -12.06 4.25 2.17
CA ALA A 14 -11.47 2.96 1.81
C ALA A 14 -9.95 2.93 2.06
N GLY A 15 -9.27 4.04 1.76
CA GLY A 15 -7.86 4.27 2.04
C GLY A 15 -7.53 4.20 3.53
N ILE A 16 -8.33 4.84 4.39
CA ILE A 16 -8.14 4.77 5.85
C ILE A 16 -8.24 3.32 6.35
N ILE A 17 -9.30 2.60 5.95
CA ILE A 17 -9.51 1.21 6.37
C ILE A 17 -8.34 0.33 5.90
N THR A 18 -7.90 0.52 4.66
CA THR A 18 -6.76 -0.21 4.09
C THR A 18 -5.46 0.12 4.81
N GLY A 19 -5.20 1.40 5.05
CA GLY A 19 -4.01 1.88 5.76
C GLY A 19 -3.92 1.32 7.18
N ILE A 20 -5.04 1.25 7.90
CA ILE A 20 -5.09 0.61 9.22
C ILE A 20 -4.79 -0.88 9.11
N ALA A 21 -5.39 -1.59 8.16
CA ALA A 21 -5.13 -3.02 7.96
C ALA A 21 -3.66 -3.30 7.62
N VAL A 22 -3.07 -2.49 6.75
CA VAL A 22 -1.64 -2.59 6.40
C VAL A 22 -0.75 -2.22 7.57
N ALA A 23 -1.08 -1.18 8.34
CA ALA A 23 -0.33 -0.79 9.53
C ALA A 23 -0.28 -1.92 10.56
N VAL A 24 -1.42 -2.59 10.81
CA VAL A 24 -1.48 -3.77 11.67
C VAL A 24 -0.62 -4.90 11.10
N MET A 25 -0.74 -5.19 9.80
CA MET A 25 0.06 -6.23 9.16
C MET A 25 1.57 -5.97 9.26
N VAL A 26 2.02 -4.74 8.98
CA VAL A 26 3.43 -4.34 9.10
C VAL A 26 3.93 -4.52 10.54
N ALA A 27 3.11 -4.18 11.53
CA ALA A 27 3.45 -4.39 12.94
C ALA A 27 3.56 -5.88 13.34
N LEU A 28 2.99 -6.79 12.54
CA LEU A 28 3.05 -8.24 12.75
C LEU A 28 4.18 -8.92 11.97
N ILE A 29 4.89 -8.20 11.08
CA ILE A 29 6.04 -8.75 10.37
C ILE A 29 7.18 -8.97 11.38
N PRO A 30 7.79 -10.18 11.44
CA PRO A 30 8.92 -10.43 12.33
C PRO A 30 10.07 -9.45 12.04
N THR A 31 10.54 -8.75 13.07
CA THR A 31 11.67 -7.81 12.95
C THR A 31 12.92 -8.48 12.40
N ASP A 32 13.10 -9.76 12.70
CA ASP A 32 14.25 -10.55 12.25
C ASP A 32 14.23 -10.77 10.73
N ALA A 33 13.05 -10.98 10.13
CA ALA A 33 12.92 -11.16 8.69
C ALA A 33 13.31 -9.89 7.91
N LEU A 34 12.91 -8.72 8.41
CA LEU A 34 13.30 -7.44 7.82
C LEU A 34 14.78 -7.13 8.08
N GLY A 35 15.29 -7.46 9.25
CA GLY A 35 16.72 -7.31 9.57
C GLY A 35 17.60 -8.12 8.63
N SER A 36 17.28 -9.41 8.42
CA SER A 36 18.01 -10.28 7.50
C SER A 36 17.92 -9.82 6.05
N LEU A 37 16.74 -9.38 5.60
CA LEU A 37 16.57 -8.84 4.25
C LEU A 37 17.43 -7.58 4.04
N THR A 38 17.39 -6.64 4.98
CA THR A 38 18.18 -5.41 4.91
C THR A 38 19.67 -5.71 4.90
N GLU A 39 20.14 -6.62 5.75
CA GLU A 39 21.54 -7.01 5.77
C GLU A 39 21.98 -7.64 4.45
N GLU A 40 21.20 -8.58 3.92
CA GLU A 40 21.49 -9.26 2.64
C GLU A 40 21.52 -8.25 1.48
N LEU A 41 20.57 -7.30 1.44
CA LEU A 41 20.53 -6.21 0.45
C LEU A 41 21.76 -5.29 0.53
N VAL A 42 22.14 -4.86 1.73
CA VAL A 42 23.28 -3.96 1.92
C VAL A 42 24.57 -4.65 1.51
N ARG A 43 24.80 -5.89 1.96
CA ARG A 43 25.98 -6.66 1.59
C ARG A 43 26.05 -6.92 0.07
N HIS A 44 24.90 -7.11 -0.58
CA HIS A 44 24.84 -7.27 -2.03
C HIS A 44 25.18 -6.00 -2.82
N GLN A 45 24.83 -4.82 -2.29
CA GLN A 45 25.08 -3.54 -2.94
C GLN A 45 26.48 -2.97 -2.68
N LEU A 46 27.14 -3.40 -1.60
CA LEU A 46 28.46 -2.89 -1.24
C LEU A 46 29.57 -3.51 -2.13
N PRO A 47 30.57 -2.71 -2.54
CA PRO A 47 31.74 -3.22 -3.23
C PRO A 47 32.47 -4.28 -2.39
N THR A 48 32.85 -5.40 -3.02
CA THR A 48 33.64 -6.46 -2.37
C THR A 48 35.06 -6.02 -1.98
N SER A 49 35.50 -4.84 -2.41
CA SER A 49 36.79 -4.25 -2.08
C SER A 49 36.81 -3.50 -0.74
N LEU A 50 35.67 -3.32 -0.08
CA LEU A 50 35.61 -2.64 1.22
C LEU A 50 36.19 -3.52 2.34
N PRO A 51 36.92 -2.94 3.31
CA PRO A 51 37.32 -3.64 4.51
C PRO A 51 36.11 -4.22 5.26
N PRO A 52 36.19 -5.43 5.84
CA PRO A 52 35.08 -6.04 6.57
C PRO A 52 34.53 -5.15 7.69
N GLU A 53 35.39 -4.42 8.39
CA GLU A 53 34.99 -3.50 9.46
C GLU A 53 34.14 -2.32 8.96
N GLU A 54 34.38 -1.84 7.74
CA GLU A 54 33.58 -0.76 7.14
C GLU A 54 32.22 -1.29 6.69
N VAL A 55 32.17 -2.51 6.16
CA VAL A 55 30.91 -3.18 5.80
C VAL A 55 30.02 -3.36 7.03
N GLU A 56 30.57 -3.86 8.15
CA GLU A 56 29.78 -4.04 9.39
C GLU A 56 29.23 -2.72 9.93
N LYS A 57 30.04 -1.64 9.90
CA LYS A 57 29.55 -0.30 10.31
C LYS A 57 28.38 0.19 9.48
N VAL A 58 28.42 -0.04 8.16
CA VAL A 58 27.31 0.33 7.26
C VAL A 58 26.08 -0.52 7.55
N VAL A 59 26.24 -1.83 7.71
CA VAL A 59 25.14 -2.75 8.05
C VAL A 59 24.48 -2.36 9.38
N GLU A 60 25.27 -2.07 10.42
CA GLU A 60 24.78 -1.67 11.73
C GLU A 60 24.02 -0.33 11.65
N SER A 61 24.58 0.67 10.97
CA SER A 61 23.93 1.97 10.78
C SER A 61 22.58 1.85 10.05
N ILE A 62 22.51 1.03 8.99
CA ILE A 62 21.27 0.82 8.24
C ILE A 62 20.25 0.02 9.08
N LYS A 63 20.70 -0.92 9.92
CA LYS A 63 19.84 -1.67 10.83
C LYS A 63 19.19 -0.75 11.86
N GLU A 64 19.95 0.18 12.45
CA GLU A 64 19.40 1.19 13.37
C GLU A 64 18.38 2.09 12.67
N MET A 65 18.70 2.60 11.47
CA MET A 65 17.75 3.40 10.67
C MET A 65 16.47 2.62 10.35
N THR A 66 16.60 1.34 10.00
CA THR A 66 15.47 0.45 9.71
C THR A 66 14.58 0.30 10.94
N GLN A 67 15.15 0.12 12.13
CA GLN A 67 14.36 0.03 13.37
C GLN A 67 13.58 1.33 13.66
N VAL A 68 14.18 2.49 13.42
CA VAL A 68 13.48 3.78 13.55
C VAL A 68 12.36 3.89 12.52
N ALA A 69 12.63 3.53 11.26
CA ALA A 69 11.65 3.54 10.18
C ALA A 69 10.45 2.63 10.51
N LEU A 70 10.68 1.45 11.09
CA LEU A 70 9.62 0.52 11.47
C LEU A 70 8.70 1.05 12.56
N ARG A 71 9.18 1.93 13.45
CA ARG A 71 8.33 2.56 14.49
C ARG A 71 7.36 3.57 13.90
N ILE A 72 7.77 4.27 12.83
CA ILE A 72 6.93 5.28 12.16
C ILE A 72 6.12 4.69 10.99
N ALA A 73 6.52 3.52 10.48
CA ALA A 73 5.90 2.87 9.32
C ALA A 73 4.37 2.72 9.46
N PRO A 74 3.79 2.30 10.60
CA PRO A 74 2.33 2.18 10.73
C PRO A 74 1.58 3.48 10.42
N ILE A 75 2.06 4.61 10.95
CA ILE A 75 1.44 5.93 10.73
C ILE A 75 1.65 6.37 9.29
N ALA A 76 2.87 6.17 8.76
CA ALA A 76 3.19 6.49 7.37
C ALA A 76 2.30 5.71 6.39
N GLN A 77 2.03 4.42 6.64
CA GLN A 77 1.14 3.60 5.84
C GLN A 77 -0.30 4.14 5.84
N ILE A 78 -0.84 4.55 6.99
CA ILE A 78 -2.18 5.14 7.04
C ILE A 78 -2.26 6.40 6.17
N ILE A 79 -1.27 7.31 6.30
CA ILE A 79 -1.23 8.54 5.51
C ILE A 79 -1.09 8.23 4.01
N GLN A 80 -0.21 7.29 3.66
CA GLN A 80 -0.01 6.84 2.28
C GLN A 80 -1.32 6.33 1.68
N TYR A 81 -2.04 5.46 2.38
CA TYR A 81 -3.28 4.89 1.87
C TYR A 81 -4.45 5.88 1.83
N ILE A 82 -4.43 6.96 2.62
CA ILE A 82 -5.38 8.07 2.45
C ILE A 82 -5.17 8.73 1.07
N LEU A 83 -3.92 9.02 0.71
CA LEU A 83 -3.58 9.66 -0.56
C LEU A 83 -3.86 8.72 -1.75
N VAL A 84 -3.43 7.47 -1.65
CA VAL A 84 -3.74 6.42 -2.64
C VAL A 84 -5.26 6.27 -2.78
N GLY A 85 -5.98 6.20 -1.66
CA GLY A 85 -7.43 6.12 -1.65
C GLY A 85 -8.11 7.28 -2.37
N ALA A 86 -7.64 8.52 -2.16
CA ALA A 86 -8.15 9.69 -2.87
C ALA A 86 -7.92 9.59 -4.40
N LEU A 87 -6.73 9.17 -4.83
CA LEU A 87 -6.39 8.99 -6.25
C LEU A 87 -7.27 7.91 -6.91
N PHE A 88 -7.43 6.76 -6.26
CA PHE A 88 -8.28 5.69 -6.76
C PHE A 88 -9.79 6.04 -6.67
N GLY A 89 -10.16 6.92 -5.74
CA GLY A 89 -11.49 7.55 -5.70
C GLY A 89 -11.75 8.44 -6.94
N LEU A 90 -10.76 9.22 -7.38
CA LEU A 90 -10.85 9.97 -8.64
C LEU A 90 -11.00 9.03 -9.84
N LEU A 91 -10.21 7.95 -9.88
CA LEU A 91 -10.33 6.92 -10.92
C LEU A 91 -11.73 6.32 -10.94
N LYS A 92 -12.26 5.93 -9.78
CA LYS A 92 -13.64 5.42 -9.67
C LYS A 92 -14.65 6.45 -10.20
N GLY A 93 -14.50 7.72 -9.83
CA GLY A 93 -15.37 8.78 -10.33
C GLY A 93 -15.29 8.96 -11.84
N ALA A 94 -14.10 8.84 -12.43
CA ALA A 94 -13.95 8.84 -13.89
C ALA A 94 -14.61 7.62 -14.55
N LEU A 95 -14.46 6.42 -13.98
CA LEU A 95 -15.12 5.20 -14.46
C LEU A 95 -16.65 5.32 -14.39
N ARG A 96 -17.18 5.90 -13.31
CA ARG A 96 -18.62 6.10 -13.13
C ARG A 96 -19.17 7.18 -14.05
N ASN A 97 -18.53 8.34 -14.11
CA ASN A 97 -19.08 9.53 -14.76
C ASN A 97 -18.73 9.62 -16.25
N LYS A 98 -17.52 9.20 -16.65
CA LYS A 98 -17.07 9.24 -18.05
C LYS A 98 -17.39 7.94 -18.80
N LEU A 99 -17.13 6.79 -18.19
CA LEU A 99 -17.38 5.49 -18.81
C LEU A 99 -18.77 4.92 -18.49
N LYS A 100 -19.57 5.63 -17.69
CA LYS A 100 -20.96 5.27 -17.35
C LYS A 100 -21.10 3.88 -16.72
N LEU A 101 -20.04 3.34 -16.11
CA LEU A 101 -20.08 2.03 -15.44
C LEU A 101 -21.00 2.09 -14.21
N GLY A 102 -21.65 0.98 -13.85
CA GLY A 102 -22.44 0.89 -12.62
C GLY A 102 -21.59 1.11 -11.36
N GLU A 103 -22.21 1.51 -10.24
CA GLU A 103 -21.50 1.85 -8.99
C GLU A 103 -20.64 0.68 -8.45
N ALA A 104 -21.20 -0.54 -8.46
CA ALA A 104 -20.47 -1.74 -8.03
C ALA A 104 -19.33 -2.07 -8.99
N VAL A 105 -19.59 -2.00 -10.31
CA VAL A 105 -18.61 -2.32 -11.35
C VAL A 105 -17.44 -1.33 -11.31
N SER A 106 -17.70 -0.03 -11.15
CA SER A 106 -16.65 0.97 -11.06
C SER A 106 -15.78 0.76 -9.81
N ALA A 107 -16.36 0.41 -8.67
CA ALA A 107 -15.61 0.11 -7.45
C ALA A 107 -14.71 -1.13 -7.61
N ILE A 108 -15.24 -2.22 -8.17
CA ILE A 108 -14.49 -3.46 -8.41
C ILE A 108 -13.34 -3.23 -9.40
N VAL A 109 -13.61 -2.55 -10.52
CA VAL A 109 -12.58 -2.25 -11.53
C VAL A 109 -11.49 -1.37 -10.95
N THR A 110 -11.84 -0.34 -10.16
CA THR A 110 -10.85 0.48 -9.45
C THR A 110 -9.99 -0.36 -8.52
N GLY A 111 -10.58 -1.28 -7.75
CA GLY A 111 -9.85 -2.18 -6.87
C GLY A 111 -8.92 -3.14 -7.61
N PHE A 112 -9.37 -3.67 -8.76
CA PHE A 112 -8.53 -4.51 -9.62
C PHE A 112 -7.34 -3.73 -10.18
N ILE A 113 -7.55 -2.50 -10.66
CA ILE A 113 -6.46 -1.63 -11.13
C ILE A 113 -5.48 -1.34 -9.99
N HIS A 114 -5.97 -1.13 -8.76
CA HIS A 114 -5.11 -0.96 -7.58
C HIS A 114 -4.21 -2.19 -7.35
N ILE A 115 -4.79 -3.40 -7.34
CA ILE A 115 -4.03 -4.66 -7.18
C ILE A 115 -2.96 -4.79 -8.27
N LEU A 116 -3.32 -4.50 -9.52
CA LEU A 116 -2.37 -4.61 -10.63
C LEU A 116 -1.23 -3.60 -10.51
N VAL A 117 -1.56 -2.32 -10.37
CA VAL A 117 -0.60 -1.21 -10.43
C VAL A 117 0.33 -1.21 -9.22
N LEU A 118 -0.19 -1.48 -8.02
CA LEU A 118 0.58 -1.40 -6.77
C LEU A 118 1.09 -2.75 -6.27
N GLY A 119 0.55 -3.86 -6.77
CA GLY A 119 0.95 -5.20 -6.32
C GLY A 119 1.63 -6.02 -7.43
N VAL A 120 0.85 -6.44 -8.43
CA VAL A 120 1.29 -7.44 -9.41
C VAL A 120 2.37 -6.90 -10.34
N VAL A 121 2.19 -5.69 -10.90
CA VAL A 121 3.15 -5.10 -11.84
C VAL A 121 4.51 -4.87 -11.19
N PRO A 122 4.63 -4.22 -10.01
CA PRO A 122 5.92 -4.01 -9.36
C PRO A 122 6.70 -5.31 -9.11
N ILE A 123 6.05 -6.38 -8.64
CA ILE A 123 6.74 -7.66 -8.42
C ILE A 123 7.16 -8.29 -9.73
N THR A 124 6.26 -8.32 -10.72
CA THR A 124 6.57 -8.92 -12.01
C THR A 124 7.77 -8.23 -12.66
N VAL A 125 7.83 -6.90 -12.57
CA VAL A 125 8.96 -6.10 -13.04
C VAL A 125 10.22 -6.38 -12.23
N LEU A 126 10.13 -6.44 -10.90
CA LEU A 126 11.26 -6.78 -10.03
C LEU A 126 11.84 -8.16 -10.39
N SER A 127 10.99 -9.18 -10.52
CA SER A 127 11.42 -10.54 -10.86
C SER A 127 11.99 -10.66 -12.27
N ALA A 128 11.52 -9.84 -13.22
CA ALA A 128 12.02 -9.87 -14.59
C ALA A 128 13.35 -9.12 -14.77
N LEU A 129 13.53 -8.00 -14.07
CA LEU A 129 14.70 -7.12 -14.25
C LEU A 129 15.81 -7.37 -13.23
N MET A 130 15.47 -7.85 -12.03
CA MET A 130 16.39 -8.01 -10.91
C MET A 130 16.08 -9.32 -10.17
N PRO A 131 16.30 -10.49 -10.82
CA PRO A 131 15.91 -11.79 -10.28
C PRO A 131 16.61 -12.09 -8.95
N GLU A 132 17.87 -11.69 -8.76
CA GLU A 132 18.57 -11.92 -7.48
C GLU A 132 17.90 -11.16 -6.33
N LEU A 133 17.39 -9.94 -6.57
CA LEU A 133 16.64 -9.20 -5.57
C LEU A 133 15.30 -9.87 -5.28
N ALA A 134 14.58 -10.33 -6.31
CA ALA A 134 13.33 -11.05 -6.11
C ALA A 134 13.52 -12.33 -5.27
N ASP A 135 14.63 -13.04 -5.47
CA ASP A 135 15.01 -14.20 -4.66
C ASP A 135 15.28 -13.82 -3.21
N MET A 136 15.98 -12.71 -2.95
CA MET A 136 16.19 -12.22 -1.58
C MET A 136 14.87 -11.87 -0.88
N PHE A 137 13.95 -11.17 -1.57
CA PHE A 137 12.64 -10.83 -1.01
C PHE A 137 11.80 -12.08 -0.71
N THR A 138 11.75 -13.04 -1.64
CA THR A 138 10.97 -14.28 -1.46
C THR A 138 11.57 -15.18 -0.37
N LYS A 139 12.89 -15.30 -0.30
CA LYS A 139 13.60 -16.04 0.74
C LYS A 139 13.35 -15.49 2.14
N ASN A 140 13.47 -14.17 2.32
CA ASN A 140 13.39 -13.55 3.64
C ASN A 140 11.95 -13.28 4.11
N LEU A 141 11.01 -12.99 3.19
CA LEU A 141 9.63 -12.67 3.54
C LEU A 141 8.66 -13.84 3.33
N ASN A 142 9.00 -14.83 2.50
CA ASN A 142 8.20 -16.03 2.25
C ASN A 142 6.72 -15.70 1.96
N LEU A 143 5.76 -16.37 2.59
CA LEU A 143 4.33 -16.11 2.46
C LEU A 143 3.93 -14.67 2.84
N ASN A 144 4.71 -14.00 3.69
CA ASN A 144 4.43 -12.61 4.06
C ASN A 144 4.62 -11.65 2.87
N LEU A 145 5.43 -12.02 1.86
CA LEU A 145 5.55 -11.24 0.63
C LEU A 145 4.21 -11.17 -0.11
N TYR A 146 3.58 -12.32 -0.36
CA TYR A 146 2.30 -12.39 -1.07
C TYR A 146 1.19 -11.70 -0.29
N LEU A 147 1.16 -11.86 1.04
CA LEU A 147 0.24 -11.13 1.90
C LEU A 147 0.48 -9.62 1.82
N ALA A 148 1.73 -9.16 1.91
CA ALA A 148 2.06 -7.74 1.85
C ALA A 148 1.67 -7.06 0.54
N VAL A 149 1.56 -7.84 -0.54
CA VAL A 149 1.34 -7.34 -1.90
C VAL A 149 -0.12 -7.39 -2.29
N LEU A 150 -0.79 -8.50 -1.98
CA LEU A 150 -2.17 -8.72 -2.40
C LEU A 150 -3.18 -8.19 -1.38
N LEU A 151 -2.87 -8.34 -0.08
CA LEU A 151 -3.81 -7.98 0.99
C LEU A 151 -4.24 -6.50 0.93
N PRO A 152 -3.34 -5.52 0.72
CA PRO A 152 -3.77 -4.12 0.65
C PRO A 152 -4.78 -3.89 -0.47
N GLY A 153 -4.55 -4.48 -1.64
CA GLY A 153 -5.47 -4.37 -2.77
C GLY A 153 -6.79 -5.07 -2.53
N VAL A 154 -6.79 -6.25 -1.89
CA VAL A 154 -8.03 -6.96 -1.52
C VAL A 154 -8.84 -6.16 -0.50
N VAL A 155 -8.20 -5.68 0.57
CA VAL A 155 -8.85 -4.85 1.60
C VAL A 155 -9.38 -3.56 1.01
N PHE A 156 -8.61 -2.90 0.15
CA PHE A 156 -9.05 -1.69 -0.54
C PHE A 156 -10.27 -1.95 -1.41
N THR A 157 -10.24 -3.01 -2.21
CA THR A 157 -11.35 -3.40 -3.10
C THR A 157 -12.62 -3.69 -2.31
N ALA A 158 -12.51 -4.47 -1.23
CA ALA A 158 -13.64 -4.75 -0.35
C ALA A 158 -14.17 -3.46 0.30
N SER A 159 -13.27 -2.64 0.84
CA SER A 159 -13.61 -1.39 1.53
C SER A 159 -14.29 -0.39 0.60
N ILE A 160 -13.72 -0.13 -0.59
CA ILE A 160 -14.31 0.81 -1.54
C ILE A 160 -15.65 0.28 -2.04
N THR A 161 -15.81 -1.03 -2.27
CA THR A 161 -17.09 -1.62 -2.67
C THR A 161 -18.14 -1.45 -1.58
N LEU A 162 -17.81 -1.76 -0.32
CA LEU A 162 -18.73 -1.61 0.82
C LEU A 162 -19.13 -0.15 1.06
N VAL A 163 -18.14 0.76 1.07
CA VAL A 163 -18.37 2.21 1.26
C VAL A 163 -19.23 2.80 0.15
N SER A 164 -19.16 2.22 -1.06
CA SER A 164 -19.91 2.67 -2.23
C SER A 164 -21.35 2.19 -2.26
N LEU A 165 -21.59 0.96 -1.80
CA LEU A 165 -22.90 0.31 -1.90
C LEU A 165 -23.74 0.44 -0.63
N LEU A 166 -23.11 0.53 0.53
CA LEU A 166 -23.80 0.57 1.82
C LEU A 166 -23.91 1.99 2.37
N LYS A 167 -25.11 2.35 2.82
CA LYS A 167 -25.34 3.58 3.60
C LYS A 167 -24.87 3.38 5.04
N GLY A 168 -23.61 3.70 5.31
CA GLY A 168 -23.03 3.67 6.66
C GLY A 168 -22.86 5.06 7.29
N PRO A 169 -22.22 5.16 8.47
CA PRO A 169 -21.93 6.45 9.13
C PRO A 169 -21.23 7.48 8.23
N TRP A 170 -20.36 7.00 7.33
CA TRP A 170 -19.68 7.80 6.31
C TRP A 170 -20.65 8.46 5.31
N SER A 171 -21.82 7.87 5.05
CA SER A 171 -22.77 8.41 4.08
C SER A 171 -23.27 9.80 4.49
N ARG A 172 -23.39 10.08 5.78
CA ARG A 172 -23.76 11.41 6.30
C ARG A 172 -22.70 12.47 6.02
N LEU A 173 -21.43 12.09 6.08
CA LEU A 173 -20.29 12.98 5.78
C LEU A 173 -20.17 13.22 4.28
N ILE A 174 -20.43 12.18 3.48
CA ILE A 174 -20.44 12.25 2.01
C ILE A 174 -21.65 13.04 1.50
N GLU A 175 -22.82 12.92 2.12
CA GLU A 175 -24.04 13.60 1.66
C GLU A 175 -24.22 15.00 2.24
N ALA A 176 -23.38 15.40 3.21
CA ALA A 176 -23.44 16.73 3.81
C ALA A 176 -23.19 17.80 2.73
N LYS A 177 -24.22 18.59 2.41
CA LYS A 177 -24.04 19.82 1.62
C LYS A 177 -23.31 20.85 2.49
N PRO A 178 -22.30 21.58 1.96
CA PRO A 178 -21.74 22.70 2.69
C PRO A 178 -22.87 23.68 3.02
N LYS A 179 -22.99 24.06 4.29
CA LYS A 179 -23.85 25.17 4.68
C LYS A 179 -23.27 26.40 3.99
N SER A 180 -24.06 27.03 3.11
CA SER A 180 -23.75 28.36 2.60
C SER A 180 -23.60 29.28 3.81
N VAL A 181 -22.38 29.74 4.06
CA VAL A 181 -22.11 30.90 4.93
C VAL A 181 -22.19 32.13 4.05
#